data_AF-A0A920KWT5-F1
#
_entry.id   AF-A0A920KWT5-F1
#
_cell.length_a   1.000
_cell.length_b   1.000
_cell.length_c   1.000
_cell.angle_alpha   90.00
_cell.angle_beta   90.00
_cell.angle_gamma   90.00
#
_symmetry.space_group_name_H-M   'P 1'
#
loop_
_entity.id
_entity.type
_entity.pdbx_description
1 polymer ?
#
loop_
_entity_poly.entity_id
_entity_poly.type
_entity_poly.pdbx_seq_one_letter_code
_entity_poly.pdbx_strand_id
1 'polypeptide(L)'
;MYRSKQGYFNEIKTIDLLEIASKTQEIKLQPNDSLVVISMENIKAERTVDIQGLVNEPGEYPFYEGMTARDLVLIANGFDDRANTDKIELYTNVTDMDQNRRINARGFRLMNQKK
;
A
#
# COMPACT_ATOMS: atom_id res chain seq x y z
N MET A 1 17.64 14.94 -8.82
CA MET A 1 18.67 14.88 -9.87
C MET A 1 19.97 14.43 -9.25
N TYR A 2 20.62 13.44 -9.85
CA TYR A 2 21.98 13.03 -9.52
C TYR A 2 22.93 13.70 -10.51
N ARG A 3 24.06 14.22 -10.04
CA ARG A 3 25.12 14.72 -10.90
C ARG A 3 26.45 14.13 -10.47
N SER A 4 27.19 13.59 -11.44
CA SER A 4 28.56 13.14 -11.21
C SER A 4 29.57 14.17 -11.69
N LYS A 5 30.40 14.67 -10.78
CA LYS A 5 31.53 15.56 -11.10
C LYS A 5 32.80 14.72 -11.21
N GLN A 6 33.26 14.56 -12.47
CA GLN A 6 34.54 13.93 -12.82
C GLN A 6 34.77 12.53 -12.19
N GLY A 7 33.70 11.78 -11.91
CA GLY A 7 33.79 10.40 -11.43
C GLY A 7 34.11 10.21 -9.93
N TYR A 8 34.30 11.29 -9.16
CA TYR A 8 34.66 11.20 -7.73
C TYR A 8 33.62 11.79 -6.78
N PHE A 9 32.85 12.79 -7.23
CA PHE A 9 31.86 13.46 -6.38
C PHE A 9 30.47 13.37 -6.98
N ASN A 10 29.54 12.73 -6.26
CA ASN A 10 28.13 12.70 -6.61
C ASN A 10 27.39 13.76 -5.79
N GLU A 11 26.61 14.61 -6.46
CA GLU A 11 25.70 15.54 -5.80
C GLU A 11 24.23 15.17 -6.08
N ILE A 12 23.39 15.29 -5.07
CA ILE A 12 21.94 15.20 -5.22
C ILE A 12 21.38 16.62 -5.19
N LYS A 13 20.65 16.98 -6.24
CA LYS A 13 19.89 18.23 -6.32
C LYS A 13 18.39 17.91 -6.38
N THR A 14 17.65 18.38 -5.39
CA THR A 14 16.18 18.37 -5.42
C THR A 14 15.70 19.46 -6.37
N ILE A 15 14.70 19.14 -7.19
CA ILE A 15 14.14 20.04 -8.19
C ILE A 15 12.63 20.02 -8.00
N ASP A 16 12.03 21.19 -7.85
CA ASP A 16 10.59 21.35 -7.93
C ASP A 16 10.21 21.59 -9.40
N LEU A 17 9.44 20.66 -9.97
CA LEU A 17 9.03 20.75 -11.36
C LEU A 17 8.06 21.91 -11.62
N LEU A 18 7.29 22.34 -10.61
CA LEU A 18 6.39 23.50 -10.75
C LEU A 18 7.19 24.80 -10.86
N GLU A 19 8.25 24.96 -10.07
CA GLU A 19 9.10 26.16 -10.12
C GLU A 19 9.89 26.27 -11.43
N ILE A 20 10.30 25.14 -11.99
CA ILE A 20 10.93 25.10 -13.32
C ILE A 20 9.89 25.43 -14.40
N ALA A 21 8.67 24.89 -14.30
CA ALA A 21 7.60 25.16 -15.26
C ALA A 21 7.13 26.62 -15.23
N SER A 22 7.08 27.23 -14.04
CA SER A 22 6.73 28.64 -13.84
C SER A 22 7.89 29.61 -14.14
N LYS A 23 9.09 29.10 -14.44
CA LYS A 23 10.33 29.86 -14.64
C LYS A 23 10.75 30.69 -13.42
N THR A 24 10.31 30.32 -12.22
CA THR A 24 10.78 30.95 -10.98
C THR A 24 12.10 30.34 -10.50
N GLN A 25 12.45 29.17 -11.01
CA GLN A 25 13.74 28.51 -10.79
C GLN A 25 14.37 28.18 -12.16
N GLU A 26 15.69 28.36 -12.26
CA GLU A 26 16.48 27.93 -13.41
C GLU A 26 17.61 26.98 -12.97
N ILE A 27 17.77 25.87 -13.70
CA ILE A 27 18.82 24.90 -13.46
C ILE A 27 19.58 24.65 -14.76
N LYS A 28 20.87 25.01 -14.75
CA LYS A 28 21.79 24.66 -15.84
C LYS A 28 22.22 23.20 -15.69
N LEU A 29 21.91 22.40 -16.71
CA LEU A 29 22.33 21.01 -16.81
C LEU A 29 23.82 20.93 -17.12
N GLN A 30 24.47 19.91 -16.58
CA GLN A 30 25.88 19.61 -16.78
C GLN A 30 26.03 18.19 -17.33
N PRO A 31 27.14 17.87 -18.01
CA PRO A 31 27.44 16.50 -18.42
C PRO A 31 27.35 15.55 -17.21
N ASN A 32 26.76 14.37 -17.43
CA ASN A 32 26.51 13.34 -16.43
C ASN A 32 25.43 13.70 -15.38
N ASP A 33 24.52 14.61 -15.71
CA ASP A 33 23.28 14.79 -14.96
C ASP A 33 22.28 13.67 -15.28
N SER A 34 21.73 13.05 -14.24
CA SER A 34 20.63 12.09 -14.32
C SER A 34 19.43 12.62 -13.54
N LEU A 35 18.34 12.89 -14.26
CA LEU A 35 17.08 13.31 -13.67
C LEU A 35 16.18 12.08 -13.48
N VAL A 36 15.83 11.81 -12.23
CA VAL A 36 14.82 10.82 -11.88
C VAL A 36 13.53 11.56 -11.57
N VAL A 37 12.50 11.30 -12.38
CA VAL A 37 11.14 11.77 -12.14
C VAL A 37 10.34 10.58 -11.63
N ILE A 38 9.88 10.65 -10.39
CA ILE A 38 9.09 9.59 -9.77
C ILE A 38 7.62 9.95 -9.97
N SER A 39 6.84 9.05 -10.57
CA SER A 39 5.39 9.21 -10.64
C SER A 39 4.80 9.11 -9.24
N MET A 40 3.82 9.95 -8.94
CA MET A 40 3.01 9.80 -7.73
C MET A 40 2.36 8.42 -7.64
N GLU A 41 2.06 7.77 -8.77
CA GLU A 41 1.53 6.41 -8.81
C GLU A 41 2.56 5.37 -8.35
N ASN A 42 3.85 5.58 -8.65
CA ASN A 42 4.93 4.71 -8.17
C ASN A 42 5.19 4.90 -6.67
N ILE A 43 4.77 6.03 -6.10
CA ILE A 43 4.86 6.33 -4.66
C ILE A 43 3.62 5.82 -3.92
N LYS A 44 2.47 5.70 -4.59
CA LYS A 44 1.30 5.05 -4.01
C LYS A 44 1.67 3.58 -3.79
N ALA A 45 1.97 3.23 -2.54
CA ALA A 45 2.06 1.84 -2.14
C ALA A 45 0.77 1.14 -2.59
N GLU A 46 0.93 -0.01 -3.25
CA GLU A 46 -0.21 -0.87 -3.54
C GLU A 46 -0.92 -1.12 -2.21
N ARG A 47 -2.22 -0.81 -2.18
CA ARG A 47 -3.02 -1.11 -0.98
C ARG A 47 -3.16 -2.61 -0.96
N THR A 48 -2.75 -3.24 0.12
CA THR A 48 -2.85 -4.69 0.31
C THR A 48 -3.61 -5.01 1.59
N VAL A 49 -4.07 -6.24 1.67
CA VAL A 49 -4.65 -6.84 2.88
C VAL A 49 -3.93 -8.16 3.15
N ASP A 50 -3.68 -8.46 4.42
CA ASP A 50 -3.07 -9.71 4.83
C ASP A 50 -4.13 -10.59 5.51
N ILE A 51 -4.20 -11.87 5.12
CA ILE A 51 -5.05 -12.88 5.75
C ILE A 51 -4.21 -14.03 6.27
N GLN A 52 -4.38 -14.32 7.56
CA GLN A 52 -3.62 -15.34 8.28
C GLN A 52 -4.55 -16.29 9.03
N GLY A 53 -3.99 -17.41 9.48
CA GLY A 53 -4.70 -18.42 10.26
C GLY A 53 -5.16 -19.61 9.42
N LEU A 54 -6.29 -20.20 9.79
CA LEU A 54 -6.84 -21.41 9.17
C LEU A 54 -7.70 -21.06 7.94
N VAL A 55 -7.04 -20.54 6.91
CA VAL A 55 -7.57 -20.39 5.55
C VAL A 55 -6.79 -21.27 4.60
N ASN A 56 -7.36 -21.61 3.45
CA ASN A 56 -6.71 -22.53 2.50
C ASN A 56 -5.46 -21.90 1.87
N GLU A 57 -5.51 -20.60 1.57
CA GLU A 57 -4.38 -19.84 1.03
C GLU A 57 -4.14 -18.56 1.85
N PRO A 58 -3.34 -18.63 2.93
CA PRO A 58 -2.96 -17.44 3.68
C PRO A 58 -1.93 -16.61 2.90
N GLY A 59 -1.98 -15.30 3.07
CA GLY A 59 -1.02 -14.38 2.45
C GLY A 59 -1.54 -12.97 2.24
N GLU A 60 -0.75 -12.20 1.50
CA GLU A 60 -1.03 -10.83 1.16
C GLU A 60 -1.73 -10.74 -0.21
N TYR A 61 -2.83 -10.00 -0.26
CA TYR A 61 -3.66 -9.83 -1.45
C TYR A 61 -3.87 -8.35 -1.77
N PRO A 62 -4.03 -7.98 -3.06
CA PRO A 62 -4.39 -6.62 -3.43
C PRO A 62 -5.72 -6.19 -2.81
N PHE A 63 -5.75 -5.00 -2.22
CA PHE A 63 -6.96 -4.38 -1.70
C PHE A 63 -7.69 -3.61 -2.79
N TYR A 64 -8.96 -3.96 -2.99
CA TYR A 64 -9.86 -3.24 -3.86
C TYR A 64 -10.85 -2.40 -3.04
N GLU A 65 -11.18 -1.21 -3.55
CA GLU A 65 -12.15 -0.36 -2.87
C GLU A 65 -13.54 -1.03 -2.86
N GLY A 66 -14.17 -1.07 -1.68
CA GLY A 66 -15.44 -1.78 -1.46
C GLY A 66 -15.29 -3.27 -1.12
N MET A 67 -14.07 -3.82 -1.12
CA MET A 67 -13.80 -5.20 -0.73
C MET A 67 -14.21 -5.46 0.72
N THR A 68 -14.87 -6.60 0.96
CA THR A 68 -15.26 -7.06 2.28
C THR A 68 -14.35 -8.18 2.79
N ALA A 69 -14.38 -8.42 4.11
CA ALA A 69 -13.66 -9.56 4.69
C ALA A 69 -14.14 -10.92 4.11
N ARG A 70 -15.40 -11.01 3.67
CA ARG A 70 -15.90 -12.22 2.99
C ARG A 70 -15.23 -12.44 1.65
N ASP A 71 -15.06 -11.36 0.88
CA ASP A 71 -14.40 -11.43 -0.43
C ASP A 71 -12.94 -11.87 -0.28
N LEU A 72 -12.25 -11.36 0.76
CA LEU A 72 -10.90 -11.81 1.11
C LEU A 72 -10.83 -13.30 1.42
N VAL A 73 -11.74 -13.82 2.24
CA VAL A 73 -11.81 -15.25 2.55
C VAL A 73 -12.06 -16.08 1.28
N LEU A 74 -12.90 -15.59 0.37
CA LEU A 74 -13.16 -16.29 -0.90
C LEU A 74 -11.92 -16.33 -1.79
N ILE A 75 -11.18 -15.21 -1.88
CA ILE A 75 -9.91 -15.12 -2.61
C ILE A 75 -8.85 -16.05 -2.01
N ALA A 76 -8.84 -16.22 -0.68
CA ALA A 76 -7.99 -17.17 0.05
C ALA A 76 -8.48 -18.64 -0.06
N ASN A 77 -9.31 -18.96 -1.05
CA ASN A 77 -9.93 -20.27 -1.29
C ASN A 77 -10.79 -20.80 -0.13
N GLY A 78 -11.32 -19.92 0.71
CA GLY A 78 -12.16 -20.28 1.85
C GLY A 78 -11.37 -20.66 3.10
N PHE A 79 -12.11 -21.06 4.13
CA PHE A 79 -11.51 -21.55 5.37
C PHE A 79 -10.98 -22.97 5.21
N ASP A 80 -9.92 -23.30 5.96
CA ASP A 80 -9.51 -24.68 6.20
C ASP A 80 -10.62 -25.38 7.03
N ASP A 81 -10.84 -26.67 6.81
CA ASP A 81 -11.89 -27.45 7.48
C ASP A 81 -11.77 -27.45 9.02
N ARG A 82 -10.58 -27.16 9.55
CA ARG A 82 -10.31 -27.07 11.00
C ARG A 82 -10.54 -25.68 11.57
N ALA A 83 -10.88 -24.70 10.73
CA ALA A 83 -11.03 -23.31 11.15
C ALA A 83 -12.22 -23.13 12.10
N ASN A 84 -11.99 -22.39 13.18
CA ASN A 84 -13.09 -21.90 14.00
C ASN A 84 -13.73 -20.67 13.35
N THR A 85 -14.77 -20.90 12.54
CA THR A 85 -15.48 -19.83 11.83
C THR A 85 -16.33 -18.93 12.74
N ASP A 86 -16.51 -19.27 14.02
CA ASP A 86 -17.19 -18.42 14.99
C ASP A 86 -16.30 -17.27 15.50
N LYS A 87 -14.97 -17.37 15.29
CA LYS A 87 -14.01 -16.37 15.76
C LYS A 87 -13.13 -15.86 14.62
N ILE A 88 -13.43 -14.65 14.16
CA ILE A 88 -12.65 -13.92 13.15
C ILE A 88 -12.26 -12.56 13.74
N GLU A 89 -10.98 -12.21 13.62
CA GLU A 89 -10.44 -10.93 14.06
C GLU A 89 -10.03 -10.11 12.85
N LEU A 90 -10.45 -8.84 12.80
CA LEU A 90 -10.12 -7.91 11.72
C LEU A 90 -9.37 -6.72 12.31
N TYR A 91 -8.18 -6.46 11.79
CA TYR A 91 -7.35 -5.34 12.16
C TYR A 91 -7.28 -4.37 10.97
N THR A 92 -7.72 -3.13 11.18
CA THR A 92 -7.65 -2.07 10.17
C THR A 92 -6.80 -0.92 10.71
N ASN A 93 -5.85 -0.44 9.92
CA ASN A 93 -5.15 0.80 10.25
C ASN A 93 -6.09 1.97 9.94
N VAL A 94 -6.62 2.60 11.00
CA VAL A 94 -7.38 3.84 10.86
C VAL A 94 -6.39 4.99 10.94
N THR A 95 -5.83 5.36 9.78
CA THR A 95 -5.10 6.63 9.63
C THR A 95 -6.09 7.77 9.41
N ASP A 96 -7.00 7.98 10.36
CA ASP A 96 -7.51 9.33 10.56
C ASP A 96 -6.37 10.09 11.23
N MET A 97 -5.97 11.23 10.65
CA MET A 97 -4.83 12.03 11.12
C MET A 97 -4.92 12.48 12.58
N ASP A 98 -5.98 12.15 13.32
CA ASP A 98 -6.17 12.55 14.71
C ASP A 98 -6.61 11.46 15.71
N GLN A 99 -6.92 10.21 15.33
CA GLN A 99 -7.33 9.20 16.34
C GLN A 99 -7.03 7.76 15.89
N ASN A 100 -5.95 7.16 16.43
CA ASN A 100 -5.76 5.71 16.40
C ASN A 100 -6.87 5.01 17.20
N ARG A 101 -7.98 4.67 16.55
CA ARG A 101 -9.05 3.87 17.16
C ARG A 101 -8.73 2.38 17.01
N ARG A 102 -8.56 1.69 18.14
CA ARG A 102 -8.72 0.23 18.19
C ARG A 102 -10.19 -0.06 17.87
N ILE A 103 -10.48 -0.54 16.66
CA ILE A 103 -11.80 -1.08 16.37
C ILE A 103 -11.84 -2.46 17.01
N ASN A 104 -12.71 -2.65 18.01
CA ASN A 104 -13.03 -3.97 18.52
C ASN A 104 -13.60 -4.78 17.36
N ALA A 105 -12.94 -5.88 17.00
CA ALA A 105 -13.39 -6.80 15.95
C ALA A 105 -14.86 -7.15 16.19
N ARG A 106 -15.74 -6.65 15.33
CA ARG A 106 -17.14 -7.08 15.34
C ARG A 106 -17.14 -8.49 14.76
N GLY A 107 -17.38 -9.48 15.60
CA GLY A 107 -17.52 -10.86 15.15
C GLY A 107 -18.59 -10.93 14.05
N PHE A 108 -18.19 -11.30 12.84
CA PHE A 108 -19.10 -11.50 11.72
C PHE A 108 -19.57 -12.96 11.74
N ARG A 109 -20.84 -13.20 12.06
CA ARG A 109 -21.44 -14.54 11.97
C ARG A 109 -21.83 -14.81 10.51
N LEU A 110 -21.12 -15.70 9.84
CA LEU A 110 -21.54 -16.20 8.53
C LEU A 110 -22.69 -17.19 8.75
N MET A 111 -23.93 -16.76 8.53
CA MET A 111 -25.08 -17.67 8.52
C MET A 111 -24.96 -18.60 7.32
N ASN A 112 -24.70 -19.87 7.59
CA ASN A 112 -24.73 -20.93 6.59
C ASN A 112 -26.21 -21.21 6.25
N GLN A 113 -26.67 -20.79 5.07
CA GLN A 113 -27.99 -21.21 4.58
C GLN A 113 -27.89 -22.65 4.10
N LYS A 114 -28.36 -23.59 4.92
CA LYS A 114 -28.60 -24.96 4.48
C LYS A 114 -29.78 -24.97 3.51
N LYS A 115 -29.59 -25.65 2.38
CA LYS A 115 -30.66 -26.12 1.47
C LYS A 115 -31.66 -27.01 2.21
#